data_AF-A0AA94JMV3-F1
#
_entry.id   AF-A0AA94JMV3-F1
#
_cell.length_a   1.000
_cell.length_b   1.000
_cell.length_c   1.000
_cell.angle_alpha   90.00
_cell.angle_beta   90.00
_cell.angle_gamma   90.00
#
_symmetry.space_group_name_H-M   'P 1'
#
loop_
_entity.id
_entity.type
_entity.pdbx_description
1 polymer ?
#
loop_
_entity_poly.entity_id
_entity_poly.type
_entity_poly.pdbx_seq_one_letter_code
_entity_poly.pdbx_strand_id
1 'polypeptide(L)'
;MDPFGLDTSSDAAILRANMIRDGIDTPNYSNSAHHIVMSNSTDPNMISLRSQMTNIGIDINDSSNGVFLPTSSKVKNDFNLDAHAHSRVHTNEYKKNVFERLKDITDPDKFKNELEKIGKELSEGTFKIKCN
;
A
#
# COMPACT_ATOMS: atom_id res chain seq x y z
N MET A 1 -18.15 -6.39 -13.41
CA MET A 1 -17.61 -5.09 -12.96
C MET A 1 -18.46 -4.65 -11.79
N ASP A 2 -17.89 -4.70 -10.60
CA ASP A 2 -18.53 -4.19 -9.40
C ASP A 2 -18.69 -2.66 -9.52
N PRO A 3 -19.77 -2.08 -9.01
CA PRO A 3 -20.02 -0.63 -9.12
C PRO A 3 -19.03 0.23 -8.32
N PHE A 4 -18.05 -0.38 -7.62
CA PHE A 4 -17.06 0.30 -6.78
C PHE A 4 -15.64 0.30 -7.34
N GLY A 5 -15.38 -0.33 -8.50
CA GLY A 5 -14.06 -0.33 -9.12
C GLY A 5 -13.02 -1.15 -8.34
N LEU A 6 -13.46 -2.23 -7.70
CA LEU A 6 -12.60 -3.22 -7.07
C LEU A 6 -12.03 -4.14 -8.16
N ASP A 7 -10.93 -3.71 -8.79
CA ASP A 7 -9.92 -4.67 -9.26
C ASP A 7 -9.30 -5.34 -8.03
N THR A 8 -10.09 -6.11 -7.29
CA THR A 8 -9.64 -6.86 -6.12
C THR A 8 -9.12 -8.19 -6.61
N SER A 9 -7.80 -8.33 -6.67
CA SER A 9 -7.20 -9.62 -6.43
C SER A 9 -7.72 -10.16 -5.08
N SER A 10 -7.70 -11.49 -4.90
CA SER A 10 -8.05 -12.11 -3.61
C SER A 10 -7.30 -11.47 -2.44
N ASP A 11 -6.03 -11.10 -2.65
CA ASP A 11 -5.21 -10.42 -1.64
C ASP A 11 -5.75 -9.04 -1.26
N ALA A 12 -6.15 -8.20 -2.23
CA ALA A 12 -6.63 -6.86 -1.93
C ALA A 12 -7.93 -6.89 -1.08
N ALA A 13 -8.77 -7.90 -1.31
CA ALA A 13 -9.97 -8.14 -0.49
C ALA A 13 -9.61 -8.62 0.93
N ILE A 14 -8.65 -9.54 1.07
CA ILE A 14 -8.17 -10.03 2.38
C ILE A 14 -7.50 -8.90 3.17
N LEU A 15 -6.60 -8.15 2.53
CA LEU A 15 -5.94 -6.98 3.12
C LEU A 15 -6.97 -5.99 3.64
N ARG A 16 -7.96 -5.62 2.82
CA ARG A 16 -9.04 -4.72 3.24
C ARG A 16 -9.76 -5.21 4.49
N ALA A 17 -10.11 -6.49 4.53
CA ALA A 17 -10.80 -7.08 5.68
C ALA A 17 -9.92 -7.05 6.94
N ASN A 18 -8.63 -7.35 6.82
CA ASN A 18 -7.67 -7.28 7.92
C ASN A 18 -7.49 -5.85 8.43
N MET A 19 -7.34 -4.87 7.54
CA MET A 19 -7.25 -3.44 7.90
C MET A 19 -8.46 -2.98 8.72
N ILE A 20 -9.68 -3.31 8.27
CA ILE A 20 -10.92 -2.95 8.97
C ILE A 20 -10.99 -3.65 10.34
N ARG A 21 -10.66 -4.95 10.38
CA ARG A 21 -10.64 -5.73 11.63
C ARG A 21 -9.67 -5.14 12.66
N ASP A 22 -8.54 -4.63 12.20
CA ASP A 22 -7.49 -4.07 13.05
C ASP A 22 -7.74 -2.58 13.37
N GLY A 23 -8.91 -2.05 13.01
CA GLY A 23 -9.37 -0.71 13.43
C GLY A 23 -8.96 0.43 12.49
N ILE A 24 -8.50 0.15 11.27
CA ILE A 24 -8.22 1.18 10.27
C ILE A 24 -9.54 1.63 9.64
N ASP A 25 -9.89 2.89 9.86
CA ASP A 25 -11.12 3.48 9.34
C ASP A 25 -11.13 3.49 7.81
N THR A 26 -12.24 3.00 7.24
CA THR A 26 -12.48 3.12 5.81
C THR A 26 -12.89 4.56 5.48
N PRO A 27 -12.18 5.26 4.59
CA PRO A 27 -12.55 6.63 4.24
C PRO A 27 -13.93 6.73 3.58
N ASN A 28 -14.64 7.83 3.83
CA ASN A 28 -15.95 8.11 3.24
C ASN A 28 -15.85 8.68 1.80
N TYR A 29 -15.06 8.03 0.96
CA TYR A 29 -14.93 8.26 -0.48
C TYR A 29 -14.59 6.95 -1.17
N SER A 30 -14.75 6.86 -2.50
CA SER A 30 -14.37 5.67 -3.25
C SER A 30 -12.87 5.38 -3.09
N ASN A 31 -12.54 4.28 -2.40
CA ASN A 31 -11.18 3.91 -2.04
C ASN A 31 -10.87 2.44 -2.36
N SER A 32 -9.58 2.14 -2.49
CA SER A 32 -9.05 0.77 -2.59
C SER A 32 -8.02 0.54 -1.49
N ALA A 33 -7.98 -0.68 -0.95
CA ALA A 33 -6.84 -1.11 -0.16
C ALA A 33 -5.64 -1.28 -1.09
N HIS A 34 -4.51 -0.69 -0.70
CA HIS A 34 -3.27 -0.74 -1.45
C HIS A 34 -2.21 -1.45 -0.61
N HIS A 35 -1.64 -2.53 -1.16
CA HIS A 35 -0.45 -3.16 -0.59
C HIS A 35 0.77 -2.27 -0.81
N ILE A 36 1.48 -1.96 0.27
CA ILE A 36 2.73 -1.21 0.21
C ILE A 36 3.79 -2.08 -0.48
N VAL A 37 4.06 -3.26 0.08
CA VAL A 37 4.75 -4.35 -0.61
C VAL A 37 3.73 -5.10 -1.47
N MET A 38 3.76 -4.85 -2.77
CA MET A 38 2.76 -5.34 -3.73
C MET A 38 2.75 -6.87 -3.84
N SER A 39 1.59 -7.52 -3.65
CA SER A 39 1.48 -8.99 -3.62
C SER A 39 1.76 -9.66 -4.98
N ASN A 40 1.36 -9.02 -6.08
CA ASN A 40 1.41 -9.57 -7.45
C ASN A 40 2.47 -8.92 -8.37
N SER A 41 3.31 -8.03 -7.84
CA SER A 41 4.35 -7.38 -8.64
C SER A 41 5.48 -8.35 -8.99
N THR A 42 5.86 -8.37 -10.27
CA THR A 42 7.01 -9.13 -10.80
C THR A 42 8.34 -8.40 -10.65
N ASP A 43 8.33 -7.20 -10.06
CA ASP A 43 9.54 -6.42 -9.81
C ASP A 43 10.46 -7.14 -8.80
N PRO A 44 11.77 -7.28 -9.09
CA PRO A 44 12.72 -7.97 -8.20
C PRO A 44 12.75 -7.39 -6.77
N ASN A 45 12.58 -6.07 -6.62
CA ASN A 45 12.58 -5.43 -5.32
C ASN A 45 11.34 -5.84 -4.51
N MET A 46 10.17 -5.91 -5.14
CA MET A 46 8.95 -6.36 -4.48
C MET A 46 9.00 -7.85 -4.15
N ILE A 47 9.58 -8.67 -5.04
CA ILE A 47 9.82 -10.10 -4.77
C ILE A 47 10.70 -10.26 -3.52
N SER A 48 11.82 -9.52 -3.44
CA SER A 48 12.75 -9.57 -2.32
C SER A 48 12.07 -9.19 -0.99
N LEU A 49 11.28 -8.12 -0.98
CA LEU A 49 10.54 -7.71 0.22
C LEU A 49 9.50 -8.75 0.65
N ARG A 50 8.79 -9.39 -0.29
CA ARG A 50 7.85 -10.48 0.06
C ARG A 50 8.57 -11.67 0.71
N SER A 51 9.77 -12.01 0.21
CA SER A 51 10.61 -13.02 0.85
C SER A 51 11.04 -12.59 2.26
N GLN A 52 11.42 -11.32 2.44
CA GLN A 52 11.77 -10.78 3.75
C GLN A 52 10.60 -10.79 4.73
N MET A 53 9.41 -10.35 4.30
CA MET A 53 8.17 -10.42 5.10
C MET A 53 7.90 -11.84 5.56
N THR A 54 7.99 -12.82 4.65
CA THR A 54 7.85 -14.25 4.99
C THR A 54 8.87 -14.67 6.05
N ASN A 55 10.14 -14.30 5.89
CA ASN A 55 11.23 -14.68 6.80
C ASN A 55 11.05 -14.11 8.21
N ILE A 56 10.49 -12.90 8.32
CA ILE A 56 10.27 -12.22 9.60
C ILE A 56 8.84 -12.42 10.14
N GLY A 57 8.04 -13.28 9.50
CA GLY A 57 6.72 -13.69 9.99
C GLY A 57 5.60 -12.66 9.78
N ILE A 58 5.70 -11.80 8.77
CA ILE A 58 4.67 -10.83 8.41
C ILE A 58 3.89 -11.36 7.20
N ASP A 59 2.58 -11.52 7.33
CA ASP A 59 1.70 -11.91 6.23
C ASP A 59 1.61 -10.79 5.19
N ILE A 60 1.50 -11.14 3.90
CA ILE A 60 1.38 -10.15 2.83
C ILE A 60 0.13 -9.26 3.00
N ASN A 61 -0.91 -9.80 3.62
CA ASN A 61 -2.18 -9.13 3.91
C ASN A 61 -2.25 -8.60 5.36
N ASP A 62 -1.13 -8.55 6.09
CA ASP A 62 -1.05 -7.87 7.38
C ASP A 62 -1.47 -6.40 7.22
N SER A 63 -2.26 -5.88 8.15
CA SER A 63 -2.85 -4.53 8.07
C SER A 63 -1.78 -3.43 7.98
N SER A 64 -0.61 -3.64 8.59
CA SER A 64 0.53 -2.71 8.49
C SER A 64 1.05 -2.55 7.06
N ASN A 65 0.87 -3.56 6.20
CA ASN A 65 1.23 -3.51 4.78
C ASN A 65 0.15 -2.84 3.91
N GLY A 66 -0.88 -2.24 4.51
CA GLY A 66 -2.03 -1.68 3.82
C GLY A 66 -2.23 -0.19 4.03
N VAL A 67 -2.75 0.49 3.00
CA VAL A 67 -3.29 1.85 3.10
C VAL A 67 -4.51 2.01 2.20
N PHE A 68 -5.53 2.77 2.65
CA PHE A 68 -6.66 3.14 1.81
C PHE A 68 -6.32 4.36 0.96
N LEU A 69 -6.35 4.20 -0.37
CA LEU A 69 -6.10 5.29 -1.32
C LEU A 69 -7.34 5.57 -2.16
N PRO A 70 -7.57 6.83 -2.60
CA PRO A 70 -8.64 7.12 -3.55
C PRO A 70 -8.43 6.32 -4.83
N THR A 71 -9.49 5.71 -5.36
CA THR A 71 -9.43 4.80 -6.52
C THR A 71 -8.82 5.46 -7.76
N SER A 72 -9.02 6.77 -7.92
CA SER A 72 -8.57 7.52 -9.09
C SER A 72 -8.21 8.97 -8.77
N SER A 73 -7.48 9.62 -9.70
CA SER A 73 -7.21 11.07 -9.64
C SER A 73 -8.50 11.90 -9.64
N LYS A 74 -9.59 11.40 -10.25
CA LYS A 74 -10.90 12.07 -10.20
C LYS A 74 -11.43 12.09 -8.77
N VAL A 75 -11.45 10.94 -8.09
CA VAL A 75 -11.90 10.88 -6.68
C VAL A 75 -11.01 11.73 -5.78
N LYS A 76 -9.68 11.68 -5.98
CA LYS A 76 -8.75 12.57 -5.29
C LYS A 76 -9.17 14.04 -5.40
N ASN A 77 -9.44 14.51 -6.62
CA ASN A 77 -9.80 15.91 -6.88
C ASN A 77 -11.21 16.25 -6.35
N ASP A 78 -12.19 15.37 -6.55
CA ASP A 78 -13.58 15.57 -6.12
C ASP A 78 -13.68 15.72 -4.58
N PHE A 79 -12.77 15.09 -3.83
CA PHE A 79 -12.68 15.16 -2.37
C PHE A 79 -11.53 16.05 -1.86
N ASN A 80 -10.84 16.78 -2.74
CA ASN A 80 -9.70 17.66 -2.42
C ASN A 80 -8.66 17.00 -1.51
N LEU A 81 -8.26 15.76 -1.84
CA LEU A 81 -7.31 14.97 -1.07
C LEU A 81 -5.88 15.24 -1.53
N ASP A 82 -4.92 15.25 -0.60
CA ASP A 82 -3.49 15.27 -0.94
C ASP A 82 -2.95 13.88 -1.32
N ALA A 83 -3.60 12.82 -0.82
CA ALA A 83 -3.27 11.42 -1.04
C ALA A 83 -2.90 11.08 -2.49
N HIS A 84 -1.99 10.13 -2.66
CA HIS A 84 -1.77 9.55 -3.99
C HIS A 84 -2.98 8.72 -4.41
N ALA A 85 -3.36 8.81 -5.69
CA ALA A 85 -4.41 7.96 -6.24
C ALA A 85 -3.88 6.54 -6.48
N HIS A 86 -4.67 5.52 -6.13
CA HIS A 86 -4.31 4.11 -6.34
C HIS A 86 -3.90 3.83 -7.79
N SER A 87 -4.59 4.42 -8.77
CA SER A 87 -4.28 4.28 -10.19
C SER A 87 -2.95 4.91 -10.65
N ARG A 88 -2.21 5.59 -9.76
CA ARG A 88 -0.98 6.32 -10.09
C ARG A 88 0.26 5.86 -9.30
N VAL A 89 0.11 5.05 -8.26
CA VAL A 89 1.20 4.71 -7.33
C VAL A 89 2.13 3.59 -7.80
N HIS A 90 1.69 2.71 -8.72
CA HIS A 90 2.46 1.53 -9.17
C HIS A 90 3.62 1.86 -10.13
N THR A 91 4.49 2.79 -9.76
CA THR A 91 5.63 3.23 -10.58
C THR A 91 6.92 2.49 -10.21
N ASN A 92 7.93 2.57 -11.08
CA ASN A 92 9.26 2.04 -10.76
C ASN A 92 9.92 2.79 -9.59
N GLU A 93 9.74 4.11 -9.53
CA GLU A 93 10.28 4.95 -8.46
C GLU A 93 9.65 4.61 -7.10
N TYR A 94 8.33 4.38 -7.06
CA TYR A 94 7.63 3.89 -5.88
C TYR A 94 8.26 2.58 -5.36
N LYS A 95 8.35 1.56 -6.23
CA LYS A 95 8.88 0.25 -5.86
C LYS A 95 10.32 0.33 -5.35
N LYS A 96 11.15 1.16 -5.99
CA LYS A 96 12.52 1.42 -5.56
C LYS A 96 12.56 2.08 -4.17
N ASN A 97 11.77 3.13 -3.94
CA ASN A 97 11.77 3.86 -2.67
C ASN A 97 11.23 3.02 -1.51
N VAL A 98 10.21 2.19 -1.75
CA VAL A 98 9.72 1.22 -0.76
C VAL A 98 10.83 0.23 -0.40
N PHE A 99 11.53 -0.31 -1.39
CA PHE A 99 12.63 -1.23 -1.18
C PHE A 99 13.79 -0.63 -0.40
N GLU A 100 14.27 0.56 -0.78
CA GLU A 100 15.40 1.21 -0.10
C GLU A 100 15.11 1.47 1.39
N ARG A 101 13.84 1.71 1.76
CA ARG A 101 13.46 1.90 3.17
C ARG A 101 13.39 0.61 3.97
N LEU A 102 12.99 -0.49 3.34
CA LEU A 102 12.65 -1.74 4.03
C LEU A 102 13.75 -2.79 4.00
N LYS A 103 14.62 -2.79 2.98
CA LYS A 103 15.56 -3.89 2.68
C LYS A 103 16.47 -4.28 3.85
N ASP A 104 16.87 -3.34 4.69
CA ASP A 104 17.82 -3.56 5.79
C ASP A 104 17.13 -3.80 7.14
N ILE A 105 15.79 -3.84 7.18
CA ILE A 105 15.00 -4.04 8.40
C ILE A 105 14.68 -5.53 8.57
N THR A 106 15.29 -6.17 9.56
CA THR A 106 15.07 -7.60 9.87
C THR A 106 14.23 -7.84 11.12
N ASP A 107 13.94 -6.78 11.86
CA ASP A 107 13.07 -6.82 13.04
C ASP A 107 11.61 -6.64 12.60
N PRO A 108 10.70 -7.58 12.95
CA PRO A 108 9.31 -7.54 12.49
C PRO A 108 8.59 -6.25 12.88
N ASP A 109 8.75 -5.78 14.12
CA ASP A 109 8.04 -4.60 14.62
C ASP A 109 8.55 -3.34 13.93
N LYS A 110 9.87 -3.20 13.74
CA LYS A 110 10.43 -2.07 12.96
C LYS A 110 9.97 -2.11 11.51
N PHE A 111 9.81 -3.30 10.91
CA PHE A 111 9.34 -3.44 9.54
C PHE A 111 7.89 -2.96 9.42
N LYS A 112 7.01 -3.41 10.31
CA LYS A 112 5.61 -2.95 10.37
C LYS A 112 5.51 -1.44 10.59
N ASN A 113 6.27 -0.91 11.54
CA ASN A 113 6.31 0.54 11.79
C ASN A 113 6.76 1.33 10.56
N GLU A 114 7.70 0.81 9.77
CA GLU A 114 8.16 1.48 8.56
C GLU A 114 7.14 1.38 7.42
N LEU A 115 6.42 0.25 7.30
CA LEU A 115 5.26 0.14 6.40
C LEU A 115 4.19 1.17 6.75
N GLU A 116 3.80 1.29 8.01
CA GLU A 116 2.79 2.26 8.45
C GLU A 116 3.20 3.71 8.14
N LYS A 117 4.49 4.06 8.30
CA LYS A 117 5.01 5.37 7.88
C LYS A 117 4.89 5.59 6.39
N ILE A 118 5.25 4.60 5.57
CA ILE A 118 5.08 4.68 4.11
C ILE A 118 3.59 4.87 3.77
N GLY A 119 2.69 4.11 4.41
CA GLY A 119 1.25 4.23 4.26
C GLY A 119 0.75 5.65 4.59
N LYS A 120 1.20 6.21 5.71
CA LYS A 120 0.90 7.59 6.10
C LYS A 120 1.38 8.58 5.04
N GLU A 121 2.62 8.48 4.58
CA GLU A 121 3.17 9.36 3.54
C GLU A 121 2.44 9.23 2.19
N LEU A 122 1.92 8.04 1.85
CA LEU A 122 1.06 7.85 0.68
C LEU A 122 -0.28 8.57 0.83
N SER A 123 -0.88 8.50 2.02
CA SER A 123 -2.14 9.17 2.35
C SER A 123 -2.00 10.70 2.42
N GLU A 124 -0.80 11.20 2.76
CA GLU A 124 -0.47 12.62 2.81
C GLU A 124 0.10 13.15 1.47
N GLY A 125 0.29 12.28 0.49
CA GLY A 125 0.84 12.66 -0.83
C GLY A 125 2.34 13.01 -0.80
N THR A 126 3.04 12.77 0.29
CA THR A 126 4.46 13.12 0.51
C THR A 126 5.42 12.02 0.08
N PHE A 127 4.94 10.78 -0.05
CA PHE A 127 5.77 9.67 -0.53
C PHE A 127 6.18 9.88 -2.00
N LYS A 128 7.46 9.67 -2.33
CA LYS A 128 7.98 9.88 -3.68
C LYS A 128 7.62 8.71 -4.62
N ILE A 129 6.66 8.97 -5.52
CA ILE A 129 6.20 7.98 -6.51
C ILE A 129 6.64 8.29 -7.95
N LYS A 130 7.34 9.40 -8.22
CA LYS A 130 7.85 9.76 -9.54
C LYS A 130 9.16 10.54 -9.39
N CYS A 131 10.04 10.43 -10.38
CA CYS A 131 11.13 11.38 -10.56
C CYS A 131 10.53 12.71 -11.06
N ASN A 132 10.87 13.81 -10.39
CA ASN A 132 10.57 15.16 -10.87
C ASN A 132 11.56 15.58 -11.95
#